data_AF-A0A0E9Q1I4-F1
#
_entry.id   AF-A0A0E9Q1I4-F1
#
_cell.length_a   1.000
_cell.length_b   1.000
_cell.length_c   1.000
_cell.angle_alpha   90.00
_cell.angle_beta   90.00
_cell.angle_gamma   90.00
#
_symmetry.space_group_name_H-M   'P 1'
#
loop_
_entity.id
_entity.type
_entity.pdbx_description
1 polymer ?
#
loop_
_entity_poly.entity_id
_entity_poly.type
_entity_poly.pdbx_seq_one_letter_code
_entity_poly.pdbx_strand_id
1 'polypeptide(L)' 'MRWGFDGMLQVQFRGLKYQVQLGNLTLSVDGIQVVNAMDMNQYPLYSCYLVQIAVCVAFMGLYYLSLRFIKQKSSQDW' A
#
# COMPACT_ATOMS: atom_id res chain seq x y z
N MET A 1 5.80 0.71 -1.75
CA MET A 1 5.40 1.54 -0.59
C MET A 1 4.13 2.36 -0.87
N ARG A 2 4.10 3.28 -1.85
CA ARG A 2 2.90 4.08 -2.21
C ARG A 2 1.61 3.26 -2.31
N TRP A 3 1.59 2.24 -3.18
CA TRP A 3 0.42 1.38 -3.40
C TRP A 3 -0.01 0.57 -2.16
N GLY A 4 0.94 0.21 -1.29
CA GLY A 4 0.63 -0.49 -0.04
C GLY A 4 -0.04 0.43 0.97
N PHE A 5 0.44 1.67 1.09
CA PHE A 5 -0.18 2.69 1.95
C PHE A 5 -1.58 3.07 1.47
N ASP A 6 -1.73 3.26 0.16
CA ASP A 6 -3.00 3.61 -0.49
C ASP A 6 -4.06 2.51 -0.29
N GLY A 7 -3.69 1.25 -0.56
CA GLY A 7 -4.56 0.10 -0.32
C GLY A 7 -4.94 -0.07 1.16
N MET A 8 -4.00 0.15 2.09
CA MET A 8 -4.29 0.07 3.53
C MET A 8 -5.28 1.14 3.98
N LEU A 9 -5.16 2.39 3.52
CA LEU A 9 -6.11 3.44 3.85
C LEU A 9 -7.51 3.14 3.31
N GLN A 10 -7.61 2.66 2.07
CA GLN A 10 -8.89 2.25 1.52
C GLN A 10 -9.53 1.09 2.30
N VAL A 11 -8.76 0.12 2.81
CA VAL A 11 -9.30 -0.96 3.68
C VAL A 11 -9.71 -0.43 5.05
N GLN A 12 -8.88 0.42 5.65
CA GLN A 12 -9.08 0.94 7.01
C GLN A 12 -10.31 1.84 7.10
N PHE A 13 -10.50 2.76 6.15
CA PHE A 13 -11.50 3.82 6.24
C PHE A 13 -12.81 3.50 5.53
N ARG A 14 -12.86 2.47 4.67
CA ARG A 14 -14.06 2.14 3.92
C ARG A 14 -15.10 1.46 4.81
N GLY A 15 -16.26 2.10 4.96
CA GLY A 15 -17.39 1.58 5.73
C GLY A 15 -17.35 1.91 7.23
N LEU A 16 -16.31 2.59 7.71
CA LEU A 16 -16.22 3.08 9.08
C LEU A 16 -16.61 4.57 9.16
N LYS A 17 -17.45 4.89 10.14
CA LYS A 17 -17.82 6.27 10.48
C LYS A 17 -17.07 6.67 11.74
N TYR A 18 -16.33 7.76 11.67
CA TYR A 18 -15.58 8.29 12.78
C TYR A 18 -16.33 9.47 13.39
N GLN A 19 -16.62 9.38 14.68
CA GLN A 19 -17.17 10.53 15.42
C GLN A 19 -16.01 11.39 15.90
N VAL A 20 -15.91 12.59 15.35
CA VAL A 20 -14.90 13.58 15.74
C VAL A 20 -15.61 14.61 16.62
N GLN A 21 -15.16 14.74 17.87
CA GLN A 21 -15.62 15.79 18.77
C GLN A 21 -14.80 17.05 18.55
N LEU A 22 -15.48 18.14 18.15
CA LEU A 22 -14.91 19.47 18.04
C LEU A 22 -15.63 20.37 19.05
N GLY A 23 -15.06 20.48 20.25
CA GLY A 23 -15.71 21.19 21.36
C GLY A 23 -17.04 20.53 21.77
N ASN A 24 -18.15 21.27 21.70
CA ASN A 24 -19.49 20.77 22.04
C ASN A 24 -20.24 20.10 20.85
N LEU A 25 -19.60 19.94 19.68
CA LEU A 25 -20.21 19.38 18.48
C LEU A 25 -19.59 18.01 18.12
N THR A 26 -20.44 17.01 17.92
CA THR A 26 -20.07 15.68 17.41
C THR A 26 -20.30 15.64 15.90
N LEU A 27 -19.23 15.58 15.11
CA LEU A 27 -19.30 15.42 13.67
C LEU A 27 -19.04 13.95 13.31
N SER A 28 -20.02 13.32 12.67
CA SER A 28 -19.83 11.98 12.12
C SER A 28 -19.22 12.11 10.72
N VAL A 29 -17.90 11.94 10.62
CA VAL A 29 -17.18 11.96 9.36
C VAL A 29 -17.13 10.55 8.80
N ASP A 30 -17.60 10.38 7.57
CA ASP A 30 -17.49 9.10 6.87
C ASP A 30 -16.04 8.89 6.44
N GLY A 31 -15.47 7.70 6.69
CA GLY A 31 -14.06 7.43 6.39
C GLY A 31 -13.75 7.59 4.89
N ILE A 32 -14.74 7.40 4.02
CA ILE A 32 -14.61 7.65 2.57
C ILE A 32 -14.31 9.13 2.27
N GLN A 33 -14.87 10.08 3.02
CA GLN A 33 -14.55 11.49 2.84
C GLN A 33 -13.09 11.80 3.17
N VAL A 34 -12.51 11.11 4.16
CA VAL A 34 -11.09 11.27 4.53
C VAL A 34 -10.18 10.76 3.40
N VAL A 35 -10.46 9.56 2.88
CA VAL A 35 -9.69 8.98 1.78
C VAL A 35 -9.81 9.82 0.50
N ASN A 36 -11.00 10.38 0.23
CA ASN A 36 -11.23 11.24 -0.91
C ASN A 36 -10.52 12.61 -0.76
N ALA A 37 -10.49 13.17 0.45
CA ALA A 37 -9.75 14.40 0.74
C ALA A 37 -8.23 14.24 0.60
N MET A 38 -7.72 13.02 0.80
CA MET A 38 -6.31 12.67 0.59
C MET A 38 -5.96 12.35 -0.89
N ASP A 39 -6.92 12.46 -1.82
CA ASP A 39 -6.77 12.10 -3.23
C ASP A 39 -6.24 10.66 -3.43
N MET A 40 -6.68 9.75 -2.56
CA MET A 40 -6.25 8.35 -2.48
C MET A 40 -7.37 7.37 -2.89
N ASN A 41 -8.39 7.87 -3.60
CA ASN A 41 -9.51 7.07 -4.12
C ASN A 41 -9.54 7.00 -5.65
N GLN A 42 -8.43 7.36 -6.31
CA GLN A 42 -8.36 7.40 -7.78
C GLN A 42 -8.43 6.01 -8.42
N TYR A 43 -7.92 4.98 -7.73
CA TYR A 43 -7.89 3.61 -8.22
C TYR A 43 -8.70 2.69 -7.29
N PRO A 44 -9.41 1.69 -7.85
CA PRO A 44 -10.12 0.72 -7.04
C PRO A 44 -9.15 -0.17 -6.27
N LEU A 45 -9.58 -0.64 -5.09
CA LEU A 45 -8.76 -1.44 -4.17
C LEU A 45 -8.06 -2.65 -4.84
N TYR A 46 -8.75 -3.33 -5.77
CA TYR A 46 -8.18 -4.49 -6.46
C TYR A 46 -6.92 -4.14 -7.28
N SER A 47 -6.84 -2.91 -7.81
CA SER A 47 -5.68 -2.45 -8.58
C SER A 47 -4.42 -2.39 -7.71
N CYS A 48 -4.55 -1.99 -6.44
CA CYS A 48 -3.43 -1.99 -5.50
C CYS A 48 -2.83 -3.40 -5.32
N TYR A 49 -3.69 -4.43 -5.19
CA TYR A 49 -3.24 -5.81 -5.07
C TYR A 49 -2.56 -6.32 -6.35
N LEU A 50 -3.11 -6.02 -7.52
CA LEU A 50 -2.51 -6.43 -8.80
C LEU A 50 -1.12 -5.82 -8.99
N VAL A 51 -0.96 -4.53 -8.71
CA VAL A 51 0.34 -3.85 -8.80
C VAL A 51 1.32 -4.46 -7.81
N GLN A 52 0.90 -4.74 -6.58
CA GLN A 52 1.77 -5.32 -5.57
C GLN A 52 2.22 -6.74 -5.93
N ILE A 53 1.34 -7.57 -6.47
CA ILE A 53 1.69 -8.90 -6.99
C ILE A 53 2.66 -8.78 -8.16
N ALA A 54 2.40 -7.89 -9.12
CA ALA A 54 3.29 -7.68 -10.27
C ALA A 54 4.70 -7.29 -9.84
N VAL A 55 4.82 -6.39 -8.85
CA VAL A 55 6.10 -5.99 -8.26
C VAL A 55 6.79 -7.18 -7.59
N CYS A 56 6.09 -7.96 -6.77
CA CYS A 56 6.65 -9.15 -6.13
C CYS A 56 7.17 -10.17 -7.16
N VAL A 57 6.38 -10.46 -8.20
CA VAL A 57 6.76 -11.40 -9.26
C VAL A 57 7.97 -10.89 -10.03
N ALA A 58 8.02 -9.59 -10.37
CA ALA A 58 9.17 -8.99 -11.03
C ALA A 58 10.46 -9.13 -10.19
N PHE A 59 10.39 -8.81 -8.89
CA PHE A 59 11.53 -8.97 -8.00
C PHE A 59 11.94 -10.43 -7.81
N MET A 60 10.98 -11.36 -7.68
CA MET A 60 11.27 -12.79 -7.63
C MET A 60 11.93 -13.29 -8.92
N GLY A 61 11.46 -12.83 -10.07
CA GLY A 61 12.06 -13.14 -11.37
C GLY A 61 13.49 -12.62 -11.49
N LEU A 62 13.72 -11.35 -11.13
CA LEU A 62 15.05 -10.77 -11.10
C LEU A 62 15.97 -11.48 -10.12
N TYR A 63 15.46 -11.85 -8.94
CA TYR A 63 16.19 -12.61 -7.94
C TYR A 63 16.61 -13.98 -8.47
N TYR A 64 15.69 -14.71 -9.12
CA TYR A 64 15.98 -15.99 -9.75
C TYR A 64 17.04 -15.87 -10.86
N LEU A 65 16.91 -14.86 -11.72
CA LEU A 65 17.90 -14.59 -12.77
C LEU A 65 19.27 -14.26 -12.17
N SER A 66 19.30 -13.45 -11.11
CA SER A 66 20.53 -13.09 -10.41
C SER A 66 21.21 -14.33 -9.83
N LEU A 67 20.47 -15.22 -9.16
CA LEU A 67 21.01 -16.48 -8.67
C LEU A 67 21.51 -17.40 -9.79
N ARG A 68 20.79 -17.44 -10.92
CA ARG A 68 21.13 -18.32 -12.04
C ARG A 68 22.38 -17.85 -12.78
N PHE A 69 22.58 -16.54 -12.93
CA PHE A 69 23.62 -15.98 -13.79
C PHE A 69 24.79 -15.35 -13.02
N ILE A 70 24.57 -14.87 -11.80
CA ILE A 70 25.58 -14.21 -10.98
C ILE A 70 26.02 -15.17 -9.87
N LYS A 71 27.26 -15.63 -9.93
CA LYS A 71 27.87 -16.35 -8.79
C LYS A 71 28.00 -15.39 -7.62
N GLN A 72 27.35 -15.72 -6.50
CA GLN A 72 27.58 -15.05 -5.23
C GLN A 72 29.02 -15.35 -4.76
N LYS A 73 29.88 -14.33 -4.76
CA LYS A 73 31.22 -14.45 -4.15
C LYS A 73 31.10 -14.24 -2.64
N SER A 74 31.67 -15.12 -1.84
CA SER A 74 31.75 -14.98 -0.37
C SER A 74 33.08 -14.39 0.11
N SER A 75 33.77 -13.60 -0.72
CA SER A 75 35.03 -12.99 -0.29
C SER A 75 34.68 -11.76 0.57
N GLN A 76 34.46 -12.04 1.86
CA GLN A 76 34.77 -11.10 2.92
C GLN A 76 36.30 -11.00 3.00
N ASP A 77 36.90 -10.25 2.08
CA ASP A 77 38.26 -9.77 2.28
C ASP A 77 38.13 -8.46 3.07
N TRP A 78 38.06 -8.61 4.39
CA TRP A 78 38.37 -7.53 5.32
C TRP A 78 39.89 -7.37 5.43
#